data_AF-A0A085WG22-F1
#
_entry.id   AF-A0A085WG22-F1
#
_cell.length_a   1.000
_cell.length_b   1.000
_cell.length_c   1.000
_cell.angle_alpha   90.00
_cell.angle_beta   90.00
_cell.angle_gamma   90.00
#
_symmetry.space_group_name_H-M   'P 1'
#
loop_
_entity.id
_entity.type
_entity.pdbx_description
1 polymer ?
#
loop_
_entity_poly.entity_id
_entity_poly.type
_entity_poly.pdbx_seq_one_letter_code
_entity_poly.pdbx_strand_id
1 'polypeptide(L)'
;MEDSTPSHPPLPEPSGEPPDPAARPLPLAVRATVILLALFLTVGGASQMLNPAFGIWFTEIFIFMGVPWVMLRLSHYEPLGYTGLESPALAPSALGFGLGVANFFAFVVPIQYIAQTLAPPWLREMFDGSRIFEGQTPLELGIMLAGVSLAAPVCEEFFFRGILQKGVGSTSLSRTSAVLVTAVIFSAFHFDPVGFAARVELGVLFGALRLYTGSLWPGILAHSANNVVSSVLFLALRQVGAESTEDRPPLEAVLLLSTVGILAMASLLGLARRFSALWGPRQEPPTLTQPPSPLPKLLLPWLTAATLSLGLLVLADWRGIRLRMIDMEHRLPKLPKTAPQELHTERTHLQQLREEARCGRAPVETYKEERVRQSQSHPAEPGAENE
;
A
#
# COMPACT_ATOMS: atom_id res chain seq x y z
N MET A 1 1.32 -34.99 -57.11
CA MET A 1 2.07 -34.68 -55.89
C MET A 1 1.03 -34.18 -54.90
N GLU A 2 0.51 -35.10 -54.09
CA GLU A 2 -0.48 -34.81 -53.07
C GLU A 2 0.21 -34.12 -51.89
N ASP A 3 -0.39 -33.02 -51.44
CA ASP A 3 0.07 -32.19 -50.35
C ASP A 3 -0.42 -32.80 -49.03
N SER A 4 0.48 -33.45 -48.30
CA SER A 4 0.22 -34.09 -47.02
C SER A 4 0.59 -33.14 -45.88
N THR A 5 -0.35 -32.25 -45.52
CA THR A 5 -0.28 -31.49 -44.27
C THR A 5 -0.41 -32.44 -43.07
N PRO A 6 0.51 -32.43 -42.08
CA PRO A 6 0.38 -33.25 -40.89
C PRO A 6 -0.77 -32.73 -40.02
N SER A 7 -1.78 -33.58 -39.81
CA SER A 7 -2.86 -33.31 -38.86
C SER A 7 -2.30 -33.24 -37.45
N HIS A 8 -2.32 -32.05 -36.83
CA HIS A 8 -2.07 -31.92 -35.40
C HIS A 8 -3.12 -32.73 -34.62
N PRO A 9 -2.73 -33.48 -33.58
CA PRO A 9 -3.70 -34.14 -32.72
C PRO A 9 -4.57 -33.07 -32.04
N PRO A 10 -5.88 -33.32 -31.88
CA PRO A 10 -6.75 -32.41 -31.14
C PRO A 10 -6.18 -32.22 -29.72
N LEU A 11 -6.14 -30.96 -29.27
CA LEU A 11 -5.78 -30.64 -27.89
C LEU A 11 -6.67 -31.46 -26.96
N PRO A 12 -6.12 -32.08 -25.89
CA PRO A 12 -6.93 -32.82 -24.94
C PRO A 12 -8.01 -31.88 -24.38
N GLU A 13 -9.28 -32.31 -24.47
CA GLU A 13 -10.37 -31.60 -23.82
C GLU A 13 -10.07 -31.48 -22.32
N PRO A 14 -10.33 -30.33 -21.68
CA PRO A 14 -10.13 -30.17 -20.25
C PRO A 14 -11.10 -31.10 -19.52
N SER A 15 -10.59 -32.27 -19.11
CA SER A 15 -11.28 -33.21 -18.24
C SER A 15 -11.29 -32.67 -16.82
N GLY A 16 -12.26 -31.80 -16.52
CA GLY A 16 -12.49 -31.32 -15.17
C GLY A 16 -13.95 -30.97 -14.97
N GLU A 17 -14.55 -31.50 -13.90
CA GLU A 17 -15.77 -30.91 -13.33
C GLU A 17 -15.64 -29.38 -13.27
N PRO A 18 -16.73 -28.63 -13.51
CA PRO A 18 -16.68 -27.19 -13.37
C PRO A 18 -16.14 -26.87 -11.97
N PRO A 19 -15.17 -25.93 -11.84
CA PRO A 19 -14.63 -25.58 -10.54
C PRO A 19 -15.79 -25.27 -9.60
N ASP A 20 -15.68 -25.77 -8.35
CA ASP A 20 -16.59 -25.45 -7.25
C ASP A 20 -17.09 -24.00 -7.43
N PRO A 21 -18.41 -23.73 -7.43
CA PRO A 21 -18.93 -22.38 -7.59
C PRO A 21 -18.21 -21.34 -6.72
N ALA A 22 -17.71 -21.74 -5.55
CA ALA A 22 -16.94 -20.89 -4.65
C ALA A 22 -15.50 -20.60 -5.14
N ALA A 23 -14.89 -21.50 -5.91
CA ALA A 23 -13.57 -21.36 -6.52
C ALA A 23 -13.58 -20.51 -7.80
N ARG A 24 -14.76 -20.15 -8.33
CA ARG A 24 -14.85 -19.22 -9.47
C ARG A 24 -14.21 -17.86 -9.14
N PRO A 25 -13.62 -17.15 -10.12
CA PRO A 25 -12.86 -15.94 -9.85
C PRO A 25 -13.62 -14.85 -9.08
N LEU A 26 -14.88 -14.58 -9.41
CA LEU A 26 -15.66 -13.55 -8.71
C LEU A 26 -15.99 -13.95 -7.26
N PRO A 27 -16.62 -15.11 -6.95
CA PRO A 27 -16.85 -15.53 -5.57
C PRO A 27 -15.57 -15.60 -4.72
N LEU A 28 -14.46 -16.05 -5.31
CA LEU A 28 -13.15 -16.03 -4.65
C LEU A 28 -12.72 -14.60 -4.30
N ALA A 29 -12.78 -13.68 -5.26
CA ALA A 29 -12.41 -12.27 -5.06
C ALA A 29 -13.28 -11.59 -4.00
N VAL A 30 -14.60 -11.82 -4.01
CA VAL A 30 -15.52 -11.24 -3.01
C VAL A 30 -15.19 -11.74 -1.61
N ARG A 31 -15.04 -13.07 -1.42
CA ARG A 31 -14.67 -13.63 -0.12
C ARG A 31 -13.31 -13.13 0.35
N ALA A 32 -12.32 -13.07 -0.55
CA ALA A 32 -10.99 -12.56 -0.23
C ALA A 32 -11.06 -11.09 0.22
N THR A 33 -11.83 -10.26 -0.47
CA THR A 33 -12.02 -8.84 -0.12
C THR A 33 -12.62 -8.69 1.27
N VAL A 34 -13.66 -9.44 1.60
CA VAL A 34 -14.32 -9.38 2.92
C VAL A 34 -13.38 -9.83 4.04
N ILE A 35 -12.68 -10.96 3.84
CA ILE A 35 -11.74 -11.49 4.84
C ILE A 35 -10.56 -10.53 5.03
N LEU A 36 -9.99 -10.03 3.94
CA LEU A 36 -8.90 -9.05 3.99
C LEU A 36 -9.31 -7.79 4.71
N LEU A 37 -10.49 -7.22 4.38
CA LEU A 37 -10.97 -6.02 5.04
C LEU A 37 -11.15 -6.24 6.55
N ALA A 38 -11.74 -7.36 6.95
CA ALA A 38 -11.92 -7.70 8.36
C ALA A 38 -10.56 -7.85 9.08
N LEU A 39 -9.60 -8.57 8.48
CA LEU A 39 -8.28 -8.76 9.07
C LEU A 39 -7.44 -7.49 9.07
N PHE A 40 -7.54 -6.67 8.02
CA PHE A 40 -6.85 -5.38 7.91
C PHE A 40 -7.31 -4.43 9.01
N LEU A 41 -8.63 -4.30 9.21
CA LEU A 41 -9.20 -3.43 10.24
C LEU A 41 -8.93 -3.93 11.67
N THR A 42 -8.76 -5.24 11.85
CA THR A 42 -8.54 -5.84 13.18
C THR A 42 -7.05 -6.11 13.44
N VAL A 43 -6.52 -7.19 12.87
CA VAL A 43 -5.14 -7.65 13.10
C VAL A 43 -4.12 -6.69 12.50
N GLY A 44 -4.37 -6.19 11.28
CA GLY A 44 -3.52 -5.20 10.62
C GLY A 44 -3.44 -3.91 11.44
N GLY A 45 -4.59 -3.32 11.73
CA GLY A 45 -4.72 -2.14 12.59
C GLY A 45 -4.05 -2.32 13.95
N ALA A 46 -4.32 -3.42 14.65
CA ALA A 46 -3.68 -3.72 15.93
C ALA A 46 -2.15 -3.82 15.80
N SER A 47 -1.63 -4.49 14.78
CA SER A 47 -0.17 -4.61 14.59
C SER A 47 0.50 -3.25 14.31
N GLN A 48 -0.15 -2.37 13.54
CA GLN A 48 0.33 -1.01 13.29
C GLN A 48 0.23 -0.11 14.52
N MET A 49 -0.78 -0.31 15.37
CA MET A 49 -0.89 0.39 16.65
C MET A 49 0.24 0.01 17.61
N LEU A 50 0.67 -1.25 17.63
CA LEU A 50 1.79 -1.73 18.47
C LEU A 50 3.12 -1.13 18.03
N ASN A 51 3.40 -1.18 16.72
CA ASN A 51 4.59 -0.58 16.12
C ASN A 51 4.31 -0.32 14.62
N PRO A 52 4.25 0.93 14.15
CA PRO A 52 3.91 1.23 12.76
C PRO A 52 4.87 0.61 11.74
N ALA A 53 6.18 0.64 12.02
CA ALA A 53 7.19 0.08 11.13
C ALA A 53 7.00 -1.43 10.93
N PHE A 54 6.85 -2.17 12.02
CA PHE A 54 6.56 -3.60 11.96
C PHE A 54 5.17 -3.89 11.35
N GLY A 55 4.16 -3.13 11.78
CA GLY A 55 2.76 -3.39 11.43
C GLY A 55 2.47 -3.25 9.95
N ILE A 56 3.14 -2.31 9.25
CA ILE A 56 3.07 -2.20 7.79
C ILE A 56 3.54 -3.51 7.15
N TRP A 57 4.76 -3.96 7.45
CA TRP A 57 5.30 -5.22 6.90
C TRP A 57 4.46 -6.43 7.26
N PHE A 58 3.98 -6.50 8.51
CA PHE A 58 3.12 -7.59 8.97
C PHE A 58 1.81 -7.64 8.18
N THR A 59 1.17 -6.48 8.00
CA THR A 59 -0.09 -6.35 7.25
C THR A 59 0.11 -6.76 5.79
N GLU A 60 1.16 -6.27 5.14
CA GLU A 60 1.40 -6.59 3.74
C GLU A 60 1.69 -8.09 3.52
N ILE A 61 2.61 -8.66 4.30
CA ILE A 61 3.04 -10.04 4.12
C ILE A 61 1.94 -11.04 4.52
N PHE A 62 1.35 -10.88 5.71
CA PHE A 62 0.46 -11.91 6.25
C PHE A 62 -0.99 -11.71 5.84
N ILE A 63 -1.42 -10.46 5.66
CA ILE A 63 -2.81 -10.15 5.29
C ILE A 63 -2.89 -10.02 3.77
N PHE A 64 -2.29 -9.01 3.14
CA PHE A 64 -2.46 -8.77 1.69
C PHE A 64 -1.84 -9.84 0.78
N MET A 65 -0.77 -10.51 1.19
CA MET A 65 -0.18 -11.63 0.44
C MET A 65 -0.61 -13.00 0.99
N GLY A 66 -0.41 -13.25 2.28
CA GLY A 66 -0.59 -14.57 2.88
C GLY A 66 -2.01 -15.12 2.80
N VAL A 67 -3.02 -14.29 3.12
CA VAL A 67 -4.42 -14.72 3.06
C VAL A 67 -4.84 -15.04 1.61
N PRO A 68 -4.64 -14.17 0.61
CA PRO A 68 -5.04 -14.50 -0.75
C PRO A 68 -4.22 -15.63 -1.36
N TRP A 69 -2.95 -15.79 -0.96
CA TRP A 69 -2.14 -16.95 -1.32
C TRP A 69 -2.78 -18.26 -0.86
N VAL A 70 -3.16 -18.35 0.41
CA VAL A 70 -3.84 -19.54 0.94
C VAL A 70 -5.18 -19.76 0.24
N MET A 71 -5.96 -18.70 0.01
CA MET A 71 -7.26 -18.82 -0.66
C MET A 71 -7.15 -19.31 -2.10
N LEU A 72 -6.13 -18.88 -2.84
CA LEU A 72 -5.82 -19.38 -4.18
C LEU A 72 -5.48 -20.87 -4.15
N ARG A 73 -4.63 -21.29 -3.21
CA ARG A 73 -4.26 -22.72 -3.02
C ARG A 73 -5.46 -23.58 -2.62
N LEU A 74 -6.36 -23.07 -1.77
CA LEU A 74 -7.62 -23.74 -1.40
C LEU A 74 -8.59 -23.84 -2.58
N SER A 75 -8.48 -22.93 -3.54
CA SER A 75 -9.26 -22.92 -4.78
C SER A 75 -8.54 -23.64 -5.93
N HIS A 76 -7.50 -24.43 -5.62
CA HIS A 76 -6.69 -25.22 -6.57
C HIS A 76 -5.90 -24.41 -7.60
N TYR A 77 -5.78 -23.10 -7.41
CA TYR A 77 -4.97 -22.25 -8.26
C TYR A 77 -3.51 -22.22 -7.79
N GLU A 78 -2.60 -22.26 -8.75
CA GLU A 78 -1.20 -21.89 -8.52
C GLU A 78 -1.11 -20.36 -8.39
N PRO A 79 -0.68 -19.81 -7.23
CA PRO A 79 -0.79 -18.39 -6.96
C PRO A 79 -0.05 -17.50 -7.96
N LEU A 80 1.20 -17.81 -8.30
CA LEU A 80 2.04 -16.94 -9.13
C LEU A 80 1.50 -16.83 -10.56
N GLY A 81 1.15 -17.95 -11.18
CA GLY A 81 0.57 -18.03 -12.51
C GLY A 81 -0.86 -17.49 -12.55
N TYR A 82 -1.67 -17.72 -11.51
CA TYR A 82 -3.01 -17.12 -11.43
C TYR A 82 -2.92 -15.59 -11.41
N THR A 83 -2.02 -15.04 -10.61
CA THR A 83 -1.89 -13.58 -10.46
C THR A 83 -1.01 -12.95 -11.51
N GLY A 84 -0.22 -13.68 -12.30
CA GLY A 84 0.76 -13.11 -13.24
C GLY A 84 2.00 -12.54 -12.54
N LEU A 85 2.34 -13.05 -11.35
CA LEU A 85 3.57 -12.76 -10.60
C LEU A 85 4.68 -13.75 -10.98
N GLU A 86 4.87 -13.99 -12.27
CA GLU A 86 5.96 -14.82 -12.78
C GLU A 86 7.26 -14.00 -12.90
N SER A 87 8.32 -14.55 -13.50
CA SER A 87 9.60 -13.84 -13.64
C SER A 87 9.45 -12.46 -14.30
N PRO A 88 10.09 -11.39 -13.75
CA PRO A 88 9.99 -10.05 -14.29
C PRO A 88 10.66 -9.94 -15.66
N ALA A 89 9.93 -9.44 -16.65
CA ALA A 89 10.52 -8.98 -17.90
C ALA A 89 11.04 -7.54 -17.71
N LEU A 90 12.33 -7.33 -17.99
CA LEU A 90 13.02 -6.06 -17.72
C LEU A 90 12.36 -4.86 -18.42
N ALA A 91 12.07 -4.98 -19.72
CA ALA A 91 11.53 -3.90 -20.53
C ALA A 91 10.15 -3.38 -20.04
N PRO A 92 9.11 -4.24 -19.88
CA PRO A 92 7.82 -3.77 -19.37
C PRO A 92 7.88 -3.33 -17.90
N SER A 93 8.79 -3.89 -17.09
CA SER A 93 8.98 -3.46 -15.70
C SER A 93 9.61 -2.06 -15.63
N ALA A 94 10.62 -1.79 -16.47
CA ALA A 94 11.25 -0.48 -16.59
C ALA A 94 10.28 0.58 -17.16
N LEU A 95 9.46 0.19 -18.15
CA LEU A 95 8.38 1.03 -18.64
C LEU A 95 7.38 1.36 -17.53
N GLY A 96 6.95 0.36 -16.75
CA GLY A 96 6.07 0.54 -15.59
C GLY A 96 6.66 1.52 -14.58
N PHE A 97 7.92 1.34 -14.18
CA PHE A 97 8.61 2.27 -13.28
C PHE A 97 8.62 3.71 -13.83
N GLY A 98 9.03 3.88 -15.10
CA GLY A 98 9.09 5.19 -15.74
C GLY A 98 7.72 5.86 -15.84
N LEU A 99 6.68 5.10 -16.17
CA LEU A 99 5.30 5.58 -16.16
C LEU A 99 4.86 5.97 -14.76
N GLY A 100 5.20 5.21 -13.71
CA GLY A 100 4.89 5.55 -12.33
C GLY A 100 5.49 6.88 -11.87
N VAL A 101 6.76 7.13 -12.20
CA VAL A 101 7.42 8.43 -11.92
C VAL A 101 6.76 9.56 -12.71
N ALA A 102 6.56 9.38 -14.02
CA ALA A 102 5.95 10.41 -14.86
C ALA A 102 4.52 10.72 -14.41
N ASN A 103 3.74 9.70 -14.04
CA ASN A 103 2.38 9.80 -13.54
C ASN A 103 2.28 10.57 -12.23
N PHE A 104 3.24 10.37 -11.32
CA PHE A 104 3.28 11.10 -10.05
C PHE A 104 3.23 12.62 -10.30
N PHE A 105 4.11 13.12 -11.16
CA PHE A 105 4.15 14.54 -11.48
C PHE A 105 2.98 14.96 -12.37
N ALA A 106 2.62 14.14 -13.35
CA ALA A 106 1.55 14.45 -14.31
C ALA A 106 0.19 14.63 -13.65
N PHE A 107 -0.20 13.71 -12.77
CA PHE A 107 -1.57 13.59 -12.27
C PHE A 107 -1.67 13.55 -10.76
N VAL A 108 -0.81 12.81 -10.04
CA VAL A 108 -0.91 12.72 -8.57
C VAL A 108 -0.72 14.10 -7.92
N VAL A 109 0.34 14.82 -8.25
CA VAL A 109 0.63 16.16 -7.71
C VAL A 109 -0.53 17.15 -7.93
N PRO A 110 -1.02 17.39 -9.16
CA PRO A 110 -2.12 18.34 -9.36
C PRO A 110 -3.46 17.87 -8.77
N ILE A 111 -3.79 16.58 -8.82
CA ILE A 111 -5.02 16.06 -8.20
C ILE A 111 -4.96 16.27 -6.68
N GLN A 112 -3.83 15.94 -6.06
CA GLN A 112 -3.63 16.12 -4.62
C GLN A 112 -3.66 17.60 -4.24
N TYR A 113 -3.07 18.48 -5.07
CA TYR A 113 -3.12 19.94 -4.88
C TYR A 113 -4.57 20.47 -4.89
N ILE A 114 -5.37 20.02 -5.85
CA ILE A 114 -6.79 20.38 -5.94
C ILE A 114 -7.55 19.84 -4.73
N ALA A 115 -7.36 18.56 -4.38
CA ALA A 115 -8.04 17.95 -3.25
C ALA A 115 -7.72 18.65 -1.92
N GLN A 116 -6.44 18.99 -1.68
CA GLN A 116 -6.00 19.75 -0.51
C GLN A 116 -6.49 21.20 -0.51
N THR A 117 -6.83 21.75 -1.69
CA THR A 117 -7.39 23.11 -1.79
C THR A 117 -8.88 23.13 -1.53
N LEU A 118 -9.60 22.08 -1.93
CA LEU A 118 -11.05 21.95 -1.73
C LEU A 118 -11.41 21.41 -0.34
N ALA A 119 -10.53 20.61 0.27
CA ALA A 119 -10.78 20.01 1.57
C ALA A 119 -10.73 21.06 2.69
N PRO A 120 -11.73 21.09 3.60
CA PRO A 120 -11.70 21.98 4.75
C PRO A 120 -10.50 21.63 5.68
N PRO A 121 -9.95 22.60 6.44
CA PRO A 121 -8.78 22.38 7.29
C PRO A 121 -8.90 21.17 8.23
N TRP A 122 -10.03 21.02 8.92
CA TRP A 122 -10.28 19.89 9.83
C TRP A 122 -10.14 18.53 9.14
N LEU A 123 -10.58 18.40 7.89
CA LEU A 123 -10.51 17.15 7.14
C LEU A 123 -9.06 16.83 6.75
N ARG A 124 -8.30 17.86 6.36
CA ARG A 124 -6.87 17.72 6.02
C ARG A 124 -6.04 17.33 7.22
N GLU A 125 -6.33 17.90 8.38
CA GLU A 125 -5.66 17.57 9.63
C GLU A 125 -6.01 16.16 10.11
N MET A 126 -7.26 15.75 9.99
CA MET A 126 -7.72 14.40 10.37
C MET A 126 -7.03 13.31 9.55
N PHE A 127 -6.81 13.56 8.24
CA PHE A 127 -6.18 12.63 7.31
C PHE A 127 -4.74 13.00 6.93
N ASP A 128 -4.05 13.75 7.79
CA ASP A 128 -2.64 14.06 7.60
C ASP A 128 -1.78 12.81 7.80
N GLY A 129 -1.47 12.14 6.68
CA GLY A 129 -0.68 10.92 6.64
C GLY A 129 0.73 11.06 7.21
N SER A 130 1.27 12.29 7.35
CA SER A 130 2.60 12.49 7.96
C SER A 130 2.65 12.06 9.44
N ARG A 131 1.49 12.08 10.13
CA ARG A 131 1.34 11.71 11.55
C ARG A 131 1.86 10.31 11.88
N ILE A 132 1.79 9.39 10.93
CA ILE A 132 2.29 8.02 11.16
C ILE A 132 3.81 7.97 11.36
N PHE A 133 4.53 8.95 10.78
CA PHE A 133 6.00 9.06 10.83
C PHE A 133 6.51 9.90 12.01
N GLU A 134 5.62 10.48 12.82
CA GLU A 134 5.99 11.27 13.99
C GLU A 134 6.54 10.38 15.11
N GLY A 135 7.63 10.83 15.73
CA GLY A 135 8.27 10.12 16.85
C GLY A 135 8.97 8.81 16.45
N GLN A 136 9.15 8.55 15.16
CA GLN A 136 9.89 7.39 14.66
C GLN A 136 11.40 7.67 14.68
N THR A 137 12.18 6.67 15.08
CA THR A 137 13.63 6.70 14.91
C THR A 137 14.01 6.65 13.42
N PRO A 138 15.22 7.06 13.02
CA PRO A 138 15.67 6.96 11.62
C PRO A 138 15.58 5.54 11.06
N LEU A 139 15.87 4.51 11.88
CA LEU A 139 15.77 3.11 11.47
C LEU A 139 14.31 2.70 11.24
N GLU A 140 13.40 3.04 12.16
CA GLU A 140 11.97 2.76 12.00
C GLU A 140 11.40 3.46 10.78
N LEU A 141 11.76 4.72 10.56
CA LEU A 141 11.37 5.46 9.38
C LEU A 141 11.86 4.77 8.11
N GLY A 142 13.12 4.32 8.07
CA GLY A 142 13.66 3.56 6.95
C GLY A 142 12.89 2.25 6.69
N ILE A 143 12.56 1.51 7.74
CA ILE A 143 11.76 0.27 7.65
C ILE A 143 10.34 0.58 7.14
N MET A 144 9.70 1.64 7.64
CA MET A 144 8.38 2.07 7.19
C MET A 144 8.37 2.44 5.71
N LEU A 145 9.30 3.30 5.29
CA LEU A 145 9.39 3.76 3.90
C LEU A 145 9.70 2.61 2.96
N ALA A 146 10.53 1.64 3.38
CA ALA A 146 10.75 0.40 2.63
C ALA A 146 9.48 -0.46 2.54
N GLY A 147 8.71 -0.57 3.63
CA GLY A 147 7.43 -1.28 3.64
C GLY A 147 6.43 -0.68 2.67
N VAL A 148 6.22 0.64 2.74
CA VAL A 148 5.31 1.38 1.86
C VAL A 148 5.81 1.38 0.41
N SER A 149 7.12 1.44 0.16
CA SER A 149 7.66 1.55 -1.20
C SER A 149 7.89 0.22 -1.90
N LEU A 150 7.99 -0.89 -1.16
CA LEU A 150 8.33 -2.21 -1.71
C LEU A 150 7.30 -3.27 -1.34
N ALA A 151 7.05 -3.48 -0.04
CA ALA A 151 6.17 -4.55 0.42
C ALA A 151 4.71 -4.31 -0.03
N ALA A 152 4.19 -3.11 0.21
CA ALA A 152 2.84 -2.72 -0.16
C ALA A 152 2.60 -2.85 -1.67
N PRO A 153 3.42 -2.28 -2.57
CA PRO A 153 3.26 -2.48 -4.00
C PRO A 153 3.20 -3.94 -4.44
N VAL A 154 4.03 -4.82 -3.87
CA VAL A 154 3.99 -6.25 -4.23
C VAL A 154 2.71 -6.93 -3.73
N CYS A 155 2.35 -6.70 -2.47
CA CYS A 155 1.26 -7.42 -1.81
C CYS A 155 -0.12 -6.89 -2.23
N GLU A 156 -0.26 -5.57 -2.33
CA GLU A 156 -1.48 -4.95 -2.81
C GLU A 156 -1.74 -5.30 -4.28
N GLU A 157 -0.75 -5.20 -5.17
CA GLU A 157 -0.94 -5.58 -6.58
C GLU A 157 -1.29 -7.07 -6.75
N PHE A 158 -0.69 -7.94 -5.94
CA PHE A 158 -1.02 -9.37 -5.90
C PHE A 158 -2.51 -9.58 -5.61
N PHE A 159 -3.07 -8.88 -4.62
CA PHE A 159 -4.49 -8.99 -4.31
C PHE A 159 -5.38 -8.23 -5.32
N PHE A 160 -5.21 -6.92 -5.44
CA PHE A 160 -6.11 -6.06 -6.19
C PHE A 160 -6.11 -6.42 -7.69
N ARG A 161 -4.93 -6.62 -8.29
CA ARG A 161 -4.82 -6.86 -9.74
C ARG A 161 -4.84 -8.35 -10.04
N GLY A 162 -4.16 -9.15 -9.21
CA GLY A 162 -4.10 -10.60 -9.36
C GLY A 162 -5.44 -11.30 -9.13
N ILE A 163 -6.23 -10.85 -8.16
CA ILE A 163 -7.43 -11.55 -7.71
C ILE A 163 -8.69 -10.71 -7.93
N LEU A 164 -8.76 -9.49 -7.39
CA LEU A 164 -9.98 -8.69 -7.44
C LEU A 164 -10.34 -8.25 -8.87
N GLN A 165 -9.41 -7.63 -9.60
CA GLN A 165 -9.62 -7.21 -10.99
C GLN A 165 -9.97 -8.39 -11.90
N LYS A 166 -9.32 -9.54 -11.69
CA LYS A 166 -9.60 -10.79 -12.42
C LYS A 166 -10.99 -11.33 -12.10
N GLY A 167 -11.39 -11.29 -10.83
CA GLY A 167 -12.73 -11.68 -10.38
C GLY A 167 -13.81 -10.79 -10.97
N VAL A 168 -13.68 -9.46 -10.87
CA VAL A 168 -14.63 -8.50 -11.47
C VAL A 168 -14.67 -8.66 -12.99
N GLY A 169 -13.52 -8.85 -13.64
CA GLY A 169 -13.40 -9.07 -15.08
C GLY A 169 -13.95 -10.41 -15.58
N SER A 170 -14.34 -11.33 -14.69
CA SER A 170 -15.04 -12.58 -15.04
C SER A 170 -16.56 -12.42 -15.19
N THR A 171 -17.09 -11.22 -14.93
CA THR A 171 -18.51 -10.88 -15.10
C THR A 171 -18.83 -10.40 -16.52
N SER A 172 -20.07 -9.95 -16.77
CA SER A 172 -20.46 -9.28 -18.01
C SER A 172 -19.86 -7.88 -18.18
N LEU A 173 -19.15 -7.35 -17.17
CA LEU A 173 -18.48 -6.06 -17.26
C LEU A 173 -17.34 -6.08 -18.29
N SER A 174 -17.13 -4.94 -18.95
CA SER A 174 -15.97 -4.77 -19.81
C SER A 174 -14.67 -4.87 -18.99
N ARG A 175 -13.57 -5.30 -19.61
CA ARG A 175 -12.25 -5.37 -18.95
C ARG A 175 -11.81 -4.00 -18.40
N THR A 176 -12.18 -2.91 -19.08
CA THR A 176 -11.92 -1.54 -18.62
C THR A 176 -12.78 -1.18 -17.41
N SER A 177 -14.04 -1.59 -17.38
CA SER A 177 -14.92 -1.40 -16.21
C SER A 177 -14.39 -2.15 -14.99
N ALA A 178 -13.81 -3.34 -15.18
CA ALA A 178 -13.16 -4.08 -14.09
C ALA A 178 -11.96 -3.32 -13.51
N VAL A 179 -11.14 -2.68 -14.35
CA VAL A 179 -10.05 -1.78 -13.89
C VAL A 179 -10.60 -0.64 -13.05
N LEU A 180 -11.64 0.05 -13.52
CA LEU A 180 -12.23 1.19 -12.79
C LEU A 180 -12.82 0.77 -11.43
N VAL A 181 -13.60 -0.32 -11.40
CA VAL A 181 -14.20 -0.83 -10.14
C VAL A 181 -13.11 -1.22 -9.15
N THR A 182 -12.08 -1.94 -9.60
CA THR A 182 -10.96 -2.31 -8.72
C THR A 182 -10.18 -1.09 -8.25
N ALA A 183 -9.97 -0.08 -9.09
CA ALA A 183 -9.29 1.16 -8.70
C ALA A 183 -10.04 1.94 -7.62
N VAL A 184 -11.38 1.98 -7.70
CA VAL A 184 -12.23 2.59 -6.67
C VAL A 184 -12.14 1.82 -5.35
N ILE A 185 -12.22 0.49 -5.38
CA ILE A 185 -12.11 -0.35 -4.18
C ILE A 185 -10.70 -0.22 -3.56
N PHE A 186 -9.65 -0.23 -4.38
CA PHE A 186 -8.27 0.00 -3.95
C PHE A 186 -8.12 1.31 -3.18
N SER A 187 -8.65 2.41 -3.73
CA SER A 187 -8.63 3.70 -3.04
C SER A 187 -9.45 3.70 -1.75
N ALA A 188 -10.62 3.05 -1.74
CA ALA A 188 -11.49 2.98 -0.56
C ALA A 188 -10.84 2.24 0.63
N PHE A 189 -9.98 1.26 0.37
CA PHE A 189 -9.23 0.54 1.42
C PHE A 189 -8.27 1.43 2.23
N HIS A 190 -7.96 2.63 1.73
CA HIS A 190 -7.08 3.58 2.41
C HIS A 190 -7.81 4.49 3.39
N PHE A 191 -9.14 4.52 3.37
CA PHE A 191 -9.97 5.34 4.27
C PHE A 191 -9.59 6.83 4.32
N ASP A 192 -8.97 7.36 3.28
CA ASP A 192 -8.54 8.76 3.18
C ASP A 192 -9.29 9.46 2.05
N PRO A 193 -10.33 10.27 2.36
CA PRO A 193 -11.12 10.98 1.37
C PRO A 193 -10.31 12.07 0.64
N VAL A 194 -9.26 12.63 1.26
CA VAL A 194 -8.46 13.71 0.68
C VAL A 194 -7.55 13.17 -0.43
N GLY A 195 -6.94 12.00 -0.22
CA GLY A 195 -6.13 11.33 -1.25
C GLY A 195 -6.93 10.40 -2.18
N PHE A 196 -8.26 10.28 -2.01
CA PHE A 196 -9.08 9.28 -2.71
C PHE A 196 -8.97 9.41 -4.24
N ALA A 197 -9.16 10.60 -4.79
CA ALA A 197 -9.14 10.79 -6.25
C ALA A 197 -7.76 10.45 -6.87
N ALA A 198 -6.67 10.82 -6.20
CA ALA A 198 -5.32 10.50 -6.65
C ALA A 198 -5.04 8.98 -6.63
N ARG A 199 -5.53 8.27 -5.59
CA ARG A 199 -5.38 6.81 -5.51
C ARG A 199 -6.27 6.06 -6.49
N VAL A 200 -7.47 6.56 -6.82
CA VAL A 200 -8.28 6.00 -7.91
C VAL A 200 -7.53 6.12 -9.23
N GLU A 201 -6.94 7.28 -9.53
CA GLU A 201 -6.15 7.50 -10.74
C GLU A 201 -4.96 6.52 -10.85
N LEU A 202 -4.15 6.41 -9.79
CA LEU A 202 -3.10 5.39 -9.72
C LEU A 202 -3.66 3.98 -9.89
N GLY A 203 -4.82 3.74 -9.30
CA GLY A 203 -5.53 2.49 -9.38
C GLY A 203 -5.78 2.06 -10.83
N VAL A 204 -6.21 3.03 -11.65
CA VAL A 204 -6.45 2.87 -13.09
C VAL A 204 -5.15 2.62 -13.84
N LEU A 205 -4.07 3.37 -13.57
CA LEU A 205 -2.77 3.14 -14.20
C LEU A 205 -2.28 1.69 -13.98
N PHE A 206 -2.26 1.22 -12.73
CA PHE A 206 -1.75 -0.11 -12.42
C PHE A 206 -2.64 -1.20 -13.03
N GLY A 207 -3.96 -1.02 -12.95
CA GLY A 207 -4.92 -1.95 -13.55
C GLY A 207 -4.84 -2.00 -15.08
N ALA A 208 -4.56 -0.87 -15.73
CA ALA A 208 -4.31 -0.79 -17.17
C ALA A 208 -3.00 -1.52 -17.54
N LEU A 209 -1.90 -1.28 -16.82
CA LEU A 209 -0.63 -1.98 -17.03
C LEU A 209 -0.81 -3.51 -16.93
N ARG A 210 -1.57 -3.97 -15.92
CA ARG A 210 -1.95 -5.38 -15.81
C ARG A 210 -2.78 -5.85 -17.01
N LEU A 211 -3.77 -5.08 -17.43
CA LEU A 211 -4.65 -5.44 -18.54
C LEU A 211 -3.88 -5.60 -19.86
N TYR A 212 -2.91 -4.71 -20.13
CA TYR A 212 -2.11 -4.73 -21.35
C TYR A 212 -1.03 -5.82 -21.35
N THR A 213 -0.32 -5.99 -20.24
CA THR A 213 0.86 -6.87 -20.19
C THR A 213 0.54 -8.29 -19.71
N GLY A 214 -0.54 -8.47 -18.94
CA GLY A 214 -0.84 -9.73 -18.24
C GLY A 214 0.01 -9.98 -16.99
N SER A 215 1.13 -9.26 -16.85
CA SER A 215 2.07 -9.37 -15.72
C SER A 215 1.74 -8.36 -14.62
N LEU A 216 2.10 -8.67 -13.37
CA LEU A 216 2.02 -7.73 -12.25
C LEU A 216 3.22 -6.79 -12.17
N TRP A 217 4.40 -7.19 -12.64
CA TRP A 217 5.64 -6.41 -12.45
C TRP A 217 5.60 -4.96 -12.95
N PRO A 218 5.01 -4.65 -14.11
CA PRO A 218 4.88 -3.26 -14.55
C PRO A 218 4.04 -2.42 -13.59
N GLY A 219 2.94 -2.98 -13.08
CA GLY A 219 2.09 -2.33 -12.07
C GLY A 219 2.80 -2.17 -10.73
N ILE A 220 3.46 -3.24 -10.24
CA ILE A 220 4.27 -3.21 -9.01
C ILE A 220 5.33 -2.12 -9.09
N LEU A 221 6.09 -2.05 -10.19
CA LEU A 221 7.16 -1.07 -10.30
C LEU A 221 6.64 0.36 -10.50
N ALA A 222 5.51 0.53 -11.19
CA ALA A 222 4.83 1.83 -11.26
C ALA A 222 4.37 2.31 -9.88
N HIS A 223 3.80 1.41 -9.09
CA HIS A 223 3.34 1.67 -7.73
C HIS A 223 4.53 1.97 -6.79
N SER A 224 5.56 1.12 -6.80
CA SER A 224 6.81 1.38 -6.06
C SER A 224 7.44 2.71 -6.44
N ALA A 225 7.52 3.04 -7.73
CA ALA A 225 8.07 4.32 -8.18
C ALA A 225 7.30 5.51 -7.57
N ASN A 226 5.97 5.44 -7.56
CA ASN A 226 5.12 6.46 -6.98
C ASN A 226 5.39 6.65 -5.48
N ASN A 227 5.43 5.53 -4.74
CA ASN A 227 5.65 5.54 -3.30
C ASN A 227 7.06 6.00 -2.94
N VAL A 228 8.08 5.64 -3.73
CA VAL A 228 9.46 6.13 -3.57
C VAL A 228 9.53 7.63 -3.81
N VAL A 229 8.94 8.15 -4.90
CA VAL A 229 8.94 9.59 -5.17
C VAL A 229 8.25 10.36 -4.04
N SER A 230 7.10 9.87 -3.57
CA SER A 230 6.40 10.45 -2.42
C SER A 230 7.25 10.42 -1.15
N SER A 231 7.93 9.31 -0.88
CA SER A 231 8.79 9.13 0.30
C SER A 231 10.00 10.05 0.28
N VAL A 232 10.65 10.19 -0.89
CA VAL A 232 11.79 11.09 -1.09
C VAL A 232 11.35 12.54 -0.92
N LEU A 233 10.20 12.92 -1.48
CA LEU A 233 9.66 14.27 -1.32
C LEU A 233 9.34 14.57 0.15
N PHE A 234 8.73 13.62 0.87
CA PHE A 234 8.48 13.74 2.30
C PHE A 234 9.77 13.98 3.09
N LEU A 235 10.82 13.17 2.86
CA LEU A 235 12.11 13.34 3.52
C LEU A 235 12.78 14.68 3.17
N ALA A 236 12.69 15.13 1.92
CA ALA A 236 13.23 16.41 1.49
C ALA A 236 12.52 17.58 2.18
N LEU A 237 11.18 17.58 2.23
CA LEU A 237 10.40 18.61 2.91
C LEU A 237 10.67 18.63 4.42
N ARG A 238 10.88 17.45 5.02
CA ARG A 238 11.32 17.28 6.41
C ARG A 238 12.64 17.96 6.73
N GLN A 239 13.63 17.82 5.86
CA GLN A 239 14.93 18.46 6.07
C GLN A 239 14.86 19.99 6.06
N VAL A 240 13.95 20.58 5.30
CA VAL A 240 13.79 22.04 5.19
C VAL A 240 12.73 22.59 6.15
N GLY A 241 12.15 21.74 7.01
CA GLY A 241 11.13 22.13 7.99
C GLY A 241 9.78 22.53 7.38
N ALA A 242 9.50 22.08 6.15
CA ALA A 242 8.28 22.36 5.38
C ALA A 242 7.33 21.15 5.35
N GLU A 243 7.21 20.43 6.47
CA GLU A 243 6.36 19.23 6.59
C GLU A 243 4.87 19.55 6.77
N SER A 244 4.53 20.79 7.12
CA SER A 244 3.15 21.20 7.39
C SER A 244 2.32 21.30 6.11
N THR A 245 1.10 20.77 6.15
CA THR A 245 0.08 20.88 5.10
C THR A 245 -0.32 22.32 4.77
N GLU A 246 0.11 23.28 5.57
CA GLU A 246 -0.05 24.73 5.34
C GLU A 246 0.87 25.26 4.22
N ASP A 247 2.06 24.67 4.06
CA ASP A 247 3.06 25.09 3.08
C ASP A 247 2.77 24.46 1.71
N ARG A 248 1.65 24.89 1.09
CA ARG A 248 1.28 24.44 -0.26
C ARG A 248 2.30 24.92 -1.29
N PRO A 249 2.71 24.07 -2.25
CA PRO A 249 3.58 24.52 -3.32
C PRO A 249 2.88 25.60 -4.16
N PRO A 250 3.62 26.58 -4.71
CA PRO A 250 3.05 27.56 -5.63
C PRO A 250 2.37 26.87 -6.81
N LEU A 251 1.21 27.39 -7.25
CA LEU A 251 0.44 26.83 -8.36
C LEU A 251 1.30 26.71 -9.64
N GLU A 252 2.15 27.70 -9.91
CA GLU A 252 3.06 27.70 -11.07
C GLU A 252 4.01 26.50 -11.05
N ALA A 253 4.54 26.14 -9.87
CA ALA A 253 5.41 24.96 -9.72
C ALA A 253 4.62 23.67 -9.98
N VAL A 254 3.38 23.58 -9.48
CA VAL A 254 2.49 22.43 -9.73
C VAL A 254 2.17 22.29 -11.22
N LEU A 255 1.83 23.38 -11.91
CA LEU A 255 1.54 23.38 -13.34
C LEU A 255 2.77 23.00 -14.18
N LEU A 256 3.95 23.50 -13.80
CA LEU A 256 5.21 23.15 -14.45
C LEU A 256 5.51 21.66 -14.30
N LEU A 257 5.48 21.13 -13.07
CA LEU A 257 5.71 19.71 -12.79
C LEU A 257 4.70 18.82 -13.53
N SER A 258 3.42 19.20 -13.53
CA SER A 258 2.37 18.48 -14.27
C SER A 258 2.63 18.47 -15.77
N THR A 259 3.02 19.61 -16.35
CA THR A 259 3.36 19.70 -17.78
C THR A 259 4.55 18.80 -18.12
N VAL A 260 5.62 18.85 -17.34
CA VAL A 260 6.80 17.98 -17.53
C VAL A 260 6.42 16.51 -17.39
N GLY A 261 5.63 16.15 -16.39
CA GLY A 261 5.13 14.79 -16.19
C GLY A 261 4.29 14.29 -17.35
N ILE A 262 3.37 15.10 -17.87
CA ILE A 262 2.52 14.77 -19.03
C ILE A 262 3.38 14.54 -20.27
N LEU A 263 4.36 15.40 -20.53
CA LEU A 263 5.27 15.25 -21.67
C LEU A 263 6.13 14.00 -21.55
N ALA A 264 6.65 13.69 -20.36
CA ALA A 264 7.41 12.48 -20.10
C ALA A 264 6.54 11.22 -20.30
N MET A 265 5.32 11.22 -19.75
CA MET A 265 4.38 10.11 -19.89
C MET A 265 3.97 9.90 -21.35
N ALA A 266 3.64 10.97 -22.08
CA ALA A 266 3.32 10.91 -23.50
C ALA A 266 4.50 10.38 -24.34
N SER A 267 5.73 10.78 -24.00
CA SER A 267 6.94 10.30 -24.66
C SER A 267 7.17 8.81 -24.42
N LEU A 268 7.02 8.33 -23.18
CA LEU A 268 7.13 6.92 -22.82
C LEU A 268 6.06 6.07 -23.52
N LEU A 269 4.81 6.53 -23.53
CA LEU A 269 3.72 5.84 -24.23
C LEU A 269 3.92 5.86 -25.74
N GLY A 270 4.40 6.97 -26.31
CA GLY A 270 4.76 7.07 -27.73
C GLY A 270 5.89 6.11 -28.11
N LEU A 271 6.91 5.99 -27.26
CA LEU A 271 8.00 5.03 -27.43
C LEU A 271 7.49 3.59 -27.35
N ALA A 272 6.65 3.28 -26.37
CA ALA A 272 6.06 1.96 -26.19
C ALA A 272 5.10 1.58 -27.34
N ARG A 273 4.43 2.55 -27.95
CA ARG A 273 3.64 2.33 -29.18
C ARG A 273 4.52 2.01 -30.38
N ARG A 274 5.70 2.64 -30.49
CA ARG A 274 6.66 2.41 -31.58
C ARG A 274 7.42 1.09 -31.43
N PHE A 275 7.73 0.69 -30.20
CA PHE A 275 8.50 -0.51 -29.89
C PHE A 275 7.66 -1.47 -29.04
N SER A 276 6.92 -2.36 -29.71
CA SER A 276 6.04 -3.34 -29.06
C SER A 276 6.75 -4.24 -28.03
N ALA A 277 8.06 -4.45 -28.19
CA ALA A 277 8.89 -5.16 -27.22
C ALA A 277 8.87 -4.54 -25.81
N LEU A 278 8.59 -3.24 -25.67
CA LEU A 278 8.47 -2.57 -24.38
C LEU A 278 7.25 -3.02 -23.57
N TRP A 279 6.21 -3.56 -24.21
CA TRP A 279 5.07 -4.16 -23.51
C TRP A 279 5.32 -5.61 -23.11
N GLY A 280 6.39 -6.23 -23.66
CA GLY A 280 6.69 -7.64 -23.48
C GLY A 280 5.67 -8.57 -24.16
N PRO A 281 5.93 -9.89 -24.16
CA PRO A 281 4.91 -10.85 -24.54
C PRO A 281 3.77 -10.78 -23.52
N ARG A 282 2.53 -10.78 -24.00
CA ARG A 282 1.38 -10.85 -23.11
C ARG A 282 1.42 -12.19 -22.36
N GLN A 283 1.49 -12.14 -21.03
CA GLN A 283 1.39 -13.34 -20.22
C GLN A 283 -0.09 -13.74 -20.14
N GLU A 284 -0.45 -14.83 -20.82
CA GLU A 284 -1.71 -15.52 -20.52
C GLU A 284 -1.54 -16.30 -19.22
N PRO A 285 -2.50 -16.24 -18.29
CA PRO A 285 -2.36 -16.94 -17.03
C PRO A 285 -2.30 -18.45 -17.29
N PRO A 286 -1.23 -19.16 -16.89
CA PRO A 286 -1.21 -20.60 -17.01
C PRO A 286 -2.32 -21.20 -16.14
N THR A 287 -3.12 -22.09 -16.73
CA THR A 287 -4.16 -22.82 -15.99
C THR A 287 -3.55 -24.10 -15.46
N LEU A 288 -2.73 -23.99 -14.41
CA LEU A 288 -2.20 -25.14 -13.70
C LEU A 288 -3.03 -25.36 -12.43
N THR A 289 -3.84 -26.42 -12.46
CA THR A 289 -4.53 -26.91 -11.27
C THR A 289 -3.54 -27.71 -10.42
N GLN A 290 -3.30 -27.28 -9.19
CA GLN A 290 -2.50 -28.04 -8.22
C GLN A 290 -3.40 -29.06 -7.50
N PRO A 291 -2.87 -30.23 -7.09
CA PRO A 291 -3.63 -31.17 -6.29
C PRO A 291 -4.06 -30.54 -4.96
N PRO A 292 -5.24 -30.90 -4.42
CA PRO A 292 -5.71 -30.42 -3.13
C PRO A 292 -4.64 -30.59 -2.05
N SER A 293 -4.35 -29.50 -1.34
CA SER A 293 -3.54 -29.55 -0.13
C SER A 293 -4.45 -29.36 1.08
N PRO A 294 -4.32 -30.17 2.14
CA PRO A 294 -5.16 -30.03 3.32
C PRO A 294 -4.90 -28.68 4.02
N LEU A 295 -5.98 -28.04 4.49
CA LEU A 295 -5.97 -26.70 5.07
C LEU A 295 -4.86 -26.46 6.12
N PRO A 296 -4.59 -27.39 7.08
CA PRO A 296 -3.51 -27.18 8.04
C PRO A 296 -2.13 -27.04 7.41
N LYS A 297 -1.83 -27.79 6.33
CA LYS A 297 -0.54 -27.68 5.63
C LYS A 297 -0.37 -26.33 4.92
N LEU A 298 -1.47 -25.72 4.50
CA LEU A 298 -1.47 -24.40 3.88
C LEU A 298 -1.37 -23.28 4.92
N LEU A 299 -2.11 -23.37 6.03
CA LEU A 299 -2.16 -22.32 7.05
C LEU A 299 -0.95 -22.30 7.99
N LEU A 300 -0.46 -23.48 8.39
CA LEU A 300 0.52 -23.59 9.47
C LEU A 300 1.81 -22.77 9.22
N PRO A 301 2.41 -22.74 8.01
CA PRO A 301 3.59 -21.91 7.76
C PRO A 301 3.32 -20.42 7.96
N TRP A 302 2.18 -19.92 7.46
CA TRP A 302 1.80 -18.50 7.59
C TRP A 302 1.50 -18.13 9.05
N LEU A 303 0.72 -18.95 9.76
CA LEU A 303 0.39 -18.70 11.17
C LEU A 303 1.62 -18.79 12.07
N THR A 304 2.52 -19.74 11.81
CA THR A 304 3.77 -19.89 12.56
C THR A 304 4.67 -18.68 12.33
N ALA A 305 4.88 -18.27 11.08
CA ALA A 305 5.69 -17.11 10.75
C ALA A 305 5.09 -15.82 11.33
N ALA A 306 3.77 -15.61 11.24
CA ALA A 306 3.08 -14.47 11.83
C ALA A 306 3.27 -14.44 13.35
N THR A 307 3.05 -15.57 14.03
CA THR A 307 3.20 -15.67 15.49
C THR A 307 4.64 -15.43 15.93
N LEU A 308 5.62 -16.02 15.24
CA LEU A 308 7.04 -15.80 15.51
C LEU A 308 7.42 -14.34 15.28
N SER A 309 6.92 -13.69 14.24
CA SER A 309 7.20 -12.28 13.96
C SER A 309 6.67 -11.35 15.06
N LEU A 310 5.47 -11.63 15.60
CA LEU A 310 4.91 -10.89 16.74
C LEU A 310 5.71 -11.15 18.02
N GLY A 311 6.10 -12.40 18.27
CA GLY A 311 6.97 -12.75 19.40
C GLY A 311 8.32 -12.03 19.33
N LEU A 312 8.92 -11.97 18.14
CA LEU A 312 10.17 -11.24 17.90
C LEU A 312 10.01 -9.74 18.13
N LEU A 313 8.89 -9.12 17.70
CA LEU A 313 8.61 -7.72 18.00
C LEU A 313 8.57 -7.48 19.52
N VAL A 314 7.84 -8.31 20.26
CA VAL A 314 7.74 -8.18 21.71
C VAL A 314 9.12 -8.34 22.36
N LEU A 315 9.91 -9.33 21.97
CA LEU A 315 11.25 -9.53 22.52
C LEU A 315 12.20 -8.37 22.18
N ALA A 316 12.11 -7.83 20.96
CA ALA A 316 12.99 -6.76 20.48
C ALA A 316 12.64 -5.39 21.05
N ASP A 317 11.36 -5.08 21.27
CA ASP A 317 10.90 -3.71 21.56
C ASP A 317 9.71 -3.63 22.53
N TRP A 318 9.64 -4.49 23.55
CA TRP A 318 8.52 -4.45 24.52
C TRP A 318 8.34 -3.08 25.19
N ARG A 319 9.43 -2.34 25.45
CA ARG A 319 9.38 -0.98 26.00
C ARG A 319 8.79 0.01 25.01
N GLY A 320 9.18 -0.06 23.73
CA GLY A 320 8.60 0.77 22.67
C GLY A 320 7.10 0.54 22.53
N ILE A 321 6.64 -0.71 22.61
CA ILE A 321 5.21 -1.05 22.64
C ILE A 321 4.51 -0.39 23.83
N ARG A 322 5.07 -0.50 25.04
CA ARG A 322 4.49 0.15 26.23
C ARG A 322 4.41 1.67 26.10
N LEU A 323 5.48 2.30 25.62
CA LEU A 323 5.53 3.74 25.40
C LEU A 323 4.49 4.17 24.37
N ARG A 324 4.31 3.39 23.30
CA ARG A 324 3.30 3.63 22.27
C ARG A 324 1.88 3.53 22.82
N MET A 325 1.59 2.57 23.70
CA MET A 325 0.30 2.50 24.37
C MET A 325 0.03 3.74 25.23
N ILE A 326 1.04 4.23 25.96
CA ILE A 326 0.96 5.49 26.73
C ILE A 326 0.71 6.69 25.81
N ASP A 327 1.42 6.78 24.66
CA ASP A 327 1.24 7.84 23.66
C ASP A 327 -0.20 7.91 23.13
N MET A 328 -0.84 6.75 22.97
CA MET A 328 -2.18 6.61 22.44
C MET A 328 -3.27 6.90 23.49
N GLU A 329 -3.05 6.52 24.74
CA GLU A 329 -3.91 6.80 25.88
C GLU A 329 -3.89 8.30 26.23
N HIS A 330 -2.71 8.92 26.16
CA HIS A 330 -2.50 10.33 26.45
C HIS A 330 -2.01 11.07 25.20
N ARG A 331 -2.93 11.31 24.26
CA ARG A 331 -2.61 12.04 23.02
C ARG A 331 -2.25 13.48 23.32
N LEU A 332 -1.27 14.01 22.60
CA LEU A 332 -0.94 15.42 22.63
C LEU A 332 -1.19 16.03 21.25
N PRO A 333 -1.67 17.28 21.17
CA PRO A 333 -1.79 17.98 19.89
C PRO A 333 -0.40 18.23 19.29
N LYS A 334 -0.36 18.35 17.95
CA LYS A 334 0.82 18.89 17.25
C LYS A 334 1.01 20.33 17.69
N LEU A 335 2.25 20.71 17.98
CA LEU A 335 2.58 22.10 18.29
C LEU A 335 2.74 22.87 16.98
N PRO A 336 2.00 23.98 16.77
CA PRO A 336 2.24 24.86 15.63
C PRO A 336 3.61 25.51 15.74
N LYS A 337 4.22 25.88 14.61
CA LYS A 337 5.52 26.59 14.59
C LYS A 337 5.51 27.92 15.36
N THR A 338 4.33 28.48 15.58
CA THR A 338 4.10 29.74 16.31
C THR A 338 3.91 29.56 17.82
N ALA A 339 3.92 28.33 18.32
CA ALA A 339 3.76 28.08 19.75
C ALA A 339 4.93 28.70 20.56
N PRO A 340 4.69 29.08 21.82
CA PRO A 340 5.75 29.59 22.70
C PRO A 340 6.96 28.66 22.74
N GLN A 341 8.16 29.24 22.74
CA GLN A 341 9.44 28.51 22.79
C GLN A 341 9.48 27.50 23.94
N GLU A 342 8.90 27.87 25.09
CA GLU A 342 8.81 27.03 26.28
C GLU A 342 8.09 25.71 26.00
N LEU A 343 6.97 25.73 25.26
CA LEU A 343 6.23 24.52 24.89
C LEU A 343 7.03 23.63 23.94
N HIS A 344 7.78 24.23 23.01
CA HIS A 344 8.69 23.46 22.14
C HIS A 344 9.81 22.79 22.95
N THR A 345 10.36 23.48 23.94
CA THR A 345 11.38 22.92 24.85
C THR A 345 10.80 21.79 25.69
N GLU A 346 9.61 21.95 26.28
CA GLU A 346 8.92 20.89 27.02
C GLU A 346 8.62 19.66 26.16
N ARG A 347 8.23 19.87 24.89
CA ARG A 347 7.97 18.77 23.96
C ARG A 347 9.24 18.02 23.58
N THR A 348 10.33 18.75 23.39
CA THR A 348 11.65 18.17 23.10
C THR A 348 12.14 17.35 24.29
N HIS A 349 11.99 17.86 25.51
CA HIS A 349 12.34 17.13 26.72
C HIS A 349 11.53 15.83 26.88
N LEU A 350 10.21 15.88 26.63
CA LEU A 350 9.36 14.68 26.65
C LEU A 350 9.82 13.63 25.62
N GLN A 351 10.23 14.06 24.42
CA GLN A 351 10.76 13.16 23.39
C GLN A 351 12.07 12.51 23.84
N GLN A 352 12.99 13.27 24.42
CA GLN A 352 14.24 12.74 24.96
C GLN A 352 13.98 11.72 26.08
N LEU A 353 13.07 12.05 27.01
CA LEU A 353 12.67 11.14 28.09
C LEU A 353 12.05 9.85 27.54
N ARG A 354 11.28 9.93 26.45
CA ARG A 354 10.73 8.76 25.75
C ARG A 354 11.84 7.86 25.21
N GLU A 355 12.86 8.43 24.59
CA GLU A 355 14.01 7.69 24.05
C GLU A 355 14.82 7.04 25.17
N GLU A 356 15.09 7.77 26.25
CA GLU A 356 15.77 7.24 27.43
C GLU A 356 15.00 6.10 28.08
N ALA A 357 13.67 6.24 28.19
CA ALA A 357 12.80 5.17 28.69
C ALA A 357 12.81 3.94 27.78
N ARG A 358 12.82 4.12 26.45
CA ARG A 358 12.88 3.03 25.48
C ARG A 358 14.18 2.24 25.59
N CYS A 359 15.31 2.94 25.71
CA CYS A 359 16.63 2.34 25.91
C CYS A 359 16.84 1.78 27.33
N GLY A 360 15.94 2.08 28.29
CA GLY A 360 16.06 1.69 29.69
C GLY A 360 17.03 2.51 30.52
N ARG A 361 17.40 3.70 30.04
CA ARG A 361 18.17 4.70 30.80
C ARG A 361 17.30 5.47 31.78
N ALA A 362 15.99 5.54 31.53
CA ALA A 362 14.99 6.09 32.43
C ALA A 362 13.85 5.07 32.70
N PRO A 363 13.16 5.14 33.84
CA PRO A 363 11.94 4.37 34.06
C PRO A 363 10.81 4.79 33.11
N VAL A 364 10.03 3.83 32.61
CA VAL A 364 8.84 4.09 31.77
C VAL A 364 7.79 4.91 32.51
N GLU A 365 7.68 4.75 33.83
CA GLU A 365 6.71 5.49 34.64
C GLU A 365 7.03 7.00 34.70
N THR A 366 8.31 7.38 34.72
CA THR A 366 8.72 8.79 34.66
C THR A 366 8.26 9.44 33.35
N TYR A 367 8.38 8.72 32.23
CA TYR A 367 7.84 9.17 30.95
C TYR A 367 6.31 9.29 31.00
N LYS A 368 5.62 8.30 31.58
CA LYS A 368 4.16 8.30 31.70
C LYS A 368 3.66 9.51 32.49
N GLU A 369 4.23 9.78 33.66
CA GLU A 369 3.87 10.90 34.51
C GLU A 369 4.00 12.24 33.76
N GLU A 370 5.11 12.44 33.06
CA GLU A 370 5.35 13.65 32.28
C GLU A 370 4.40 13.78 31.08
N ARG A 371 4.11 12.66 30.40
CA ARG A 371 3.14 12.62 29.29
C ARG A 371 1.73 12.98 29.75
N VAL A 372 1.30 12.42 30.88
CA VAL A 372 0.00 12.71 31.50
C VAL A 372 -0.09 14.18 31.87
N ARG A 373 0.94 14.72 32.55
CA ARG A 373 1.03 16.13 32.93
C ARG A 373 0.80 17.05 31.72
N GLN A 374 1.55 16.84 30.63
CA GLN A 374 1.41 17.65 29.41
C GLN A 374 0.04 17.49 28.73
N SER A 375 -0.56 16.29 28.78
CA SER A 375 -1.88 16.06 28.17
C SER A 375 -3.01 16.76 28.92
N GLN A 376 -2.85 16.96 30.23
CA GLN A 376 -3.80 17.67 31.08
C GLN A 376 -3.59 19.19 31.03
N SER A 377 -2.34 19.66 30.93
CA SER A 377 -2.04 21.09 30.87
C SER A 377 -2.32 21.72 29.51
N HIS A 378 -2.21 20.94 28.43
CA HIS A 378 -2.48 21.35 27.05
C HIS A 378 -3.41 20.35 26.38
N PRO A 379 -4.69 20.28 26.80
CA PRO A 379 -5.65 19.37 26.19
C PRO A 379 -5.74 19.66 24.70
N ALA A 380 -5.81 18.60 23.88
CA ALA A 380 -6.28 18.77 22.51
C ALA A 380 -7.66 19.45 22.58
N GLU A 381 -7.90 20.51 21.81
CA GLU A 381 -9.16 21.26 21.89
C GLU A 381 -10.37 20.31 21.82
N PRO A 382 -11.34 20.45 22.73
CA PRO A 382 -12.54 19.61 22.73
C PRO A 382 -13.45 20.04 21.58
N GLY A 383 -13.23 19.46 20.39
CA GLY A 383 -14.03 19.66 19.19
C GLY A 383 -13.97 18.50 18.18
N ALA A 384 -13.31 17.39 18.50
CA ALA A 384 -13.13 16.26 17.57
C ALA A 384 -13.91 14.98 17.95
N GLU A 385 -14.76 15.02 18.99
CA GLU A 385 -15.50 13.83 19.47
C GLU A 385 -17.02 13.92 19.35
N ASN A 386 -17.60 15.03 18.88
CA ASN A 386 -19.01 15.11 18.52
C ASN A 386 -19.21 16.20 17.47
N GLU A 387 -19.08 15.86 16.18
CA GLU A 387 -19.84 16.45 15.06
C GLU A 387 -19.66 15.63 13.77
#